data_AF-A0A950ELY8-F1
#
_entry.id   AF-A0A950ELY8-F1
#
_cell.length_a   1.000
_cell.length_b   1.000
_cell.length_c   1.000
_cell.angle_alpha   90.00
_cell.angle_beta   90.00
_cell.angle_gamma   90.00
#
_symmetry.space_group_name_H-M   'P 1'
#
loop_
_entity.id
_entity.type
_entity.pdbx_description
1 polymer ?
#
loop_
_entity_poly.entity_id
_entity_poly.type
_entity_poly.pdbx_seq_one_letter_code
_entity_poly.pdbx_strand_id
1 'polypeptide(L)' 'GVVLVREAGGMVTELSGAPYDLYAEGILATNGQVHAEALRTLAEARGPRT' A
#
# COMPACT_ATOMS: atom_id res chain seq x y z
N GLY A 1 -1.43 -13.98 -0.33
CA GLY A 1 -2.24 -12.74 -0.43
C GLY A 1 -1.92 -11.97 -1.69
N VAL A 2 -0.69 -11.47 -1.84
CA VAL A 2 -0.29 -10.53 -2.91
C VAL A 2 -0.64 -11.00 -4.33
N VAL A 3 -0.31 -12.25 -4.68
CA VAL A 3 -0.65 -12.80 -6.01
C VAL A 3 -2.15 -12.75 -6.27
N LEU A 4 -2.99 -13.18 -5.32
CA LEU A 4 -4.45 -13.13 -5.46
C LEU A 4 -4.97 -11.72 -5.70
N VAL A 5 -4.45 -10.73 -4.97
CA VAL A 5 -4.84 -9.32 -5.14
C VAL A 5 -4.45 -8.82 -6.52
N ARG A 6 -3.23 -9.10 -6.98
CA ARG A 6 -2.75 -8.66 -8.31
C ARG A 6 -3.50 -9.31 -9.45
N GLU A 7 -3.74 -10.61 -9.40
CA GLU A 7 -4.51 -11.34 -10.42
C GLU A 7 -5.98 -10.86 -10.47
N ALA A 8 -6.53 -10.40 -9.34
CA ALA A 8 -7.85 -9.77 -9.30
C ALA A 8 -7.85 -8.30 -9.79
N GLY A 9 -6.73 -7.77 -10.29
CA GLY A 9 -6.58 -6.39 -10.76
C GLY A 9 -6.31 -5.36 -9.65
N GLY A 10 -6.03 -5.82 -8.43
CA GLY A 10 -5.67 -4.97 -7.31
C GLY A 10 -4.22 -4.49 -7.34
N MET A 11 -3.90 -3.52 -6.48
CA MET A 11 -2.58 -2.92 -6.34
C MET A 11 -1.99 -3.23 -4.96
N VAL A 12 -0.70 -3.54 -4.92
CA VAL A 12 0.04 -3.80 -3.68
C VAL A 12 1.35 -3.02 -3.67
N THR A 13 1.54 -2.21 -2.63
CA THR A 13 2.74 -1.42 -2.34
C THR A 13 3.10 -1.58 -0.86
N GLU A 14 4.23 -1.02 -0.45
CA GLU A 14 4.49 -0.75 0.96
C GLU A 14 3.57 0.36 1.49
N LEU A 15 3.48 0.51 2.81
CA LEU A 15 2.74 1.63 3.42
C LEU A 15 3.31 3.02 3.06
N SER A 16 4.54 3.08 2.55
CA SER A 16 5.20 4.28 2.02
C SER A 16 4.78 4.62 0.58
N GLY A 17 4.10 3.69 -0.11
CA GLY A 17 3.87 3.75 -1.55
C GLY A 17 5.01 3.21 -2.40
N ALA A 18 6.12 2.77 -1.80
CA ALA A 18 7.18 2.09 -2.52
C ALA A 18 6.70 0.74 -3.12
N PRO A 19 7.34 0.23 -4.18
CA PRO A 19 7.03 -1.08 -4.72
C PRO A 19 7.05 -2.16 -3.64
N TYR A 20 6.15 -3.13 -3.73
CA TYR A 20 6.07 -4.23 -2.78
C TYR A 20 7.41 -4.96 -2.60
N ASP A 21 7.87 -5.03 -1.36
CA ASP A 21 8.91 -5.93 -0.87
C ASP A 21 8.29 -6.91 0.15
N LEU A 22 8.69 -8.19 0.08
CA LEU A 22 8.28 -9.23 1.03
C LEU A 22 8.79 -8.94 2.44
N TYR A 23 9.91 -8.23 2.57
CA TYR A 23 10.54 -7.91 3.84
C TYR A 23 10.15 -6.53 4.40
N ALA A 24 9.22 -5.84 3.75
CA ALA A 24 8.72 -4.55 4.24
C ALA A 24 8.00 -4.69 5.59
N GLU A 25 8.09 -3.64 6.41
CA GLU A 25 7.43 -3.57 7.73
C GLU A 25 5.89 -3.65 7.63
N GLY A 26 5.32 -3.26 6.48
CA GLY A 26 3.92 -3.42 6.19
C GLY A 26 3.57 -3.12 4.74
N ILE A 27 2.43 -3.62 4.29
CA ILE A 27 1.94 -3.47 2.92
C ILE A 27 0.55 -2.84 2.87
N LEU A 28 0.27 -2.13 1.78
CA LEU A 28 -1.05 -1.66 1.41
C LEU A 28 -1.55 -2.46 0.20
N ALA A 29 -2.68 -3.15 0.35
CA ALA A 29 -3.34 -3.87 -0.74
C ALA A 29 -4.75 -3.30 -0.97
N THR A 30 -5.04 -2.84 -2.18
CA THR A 30 -6.34 -2.23 -2.55
C THR A 30 -6.84 -2.72 -3.91
N ASN A 31 -8.04 -2.32 -4.32
CA ASN A 31 -8.57 -2.53 -5.67
C ASN A 31 -7.90 -1.67 -6.77
N GLY A 32 -6.79 -0.99 -6.45
CA GLY A 32 -6.09 -0.08 -7.38
C GLY A 32 -6.71 1.33 -7.45
N GLN A 33 -8.03 1.43 -7.57
CA GLN A 33 -8.74 2.71 -7.75
C GLN A 33 -8.53 3.68 -6.58
N VAL A 34 -8.55 3.17 -5.35
CA VAL A 34 -8.41 4.00 -4.14
C VAL A 34 -6.98 4.05 -3.59
N HIS A 35 -6.01 3.46 -4.29
CA HIS A 35 -4.67 3.23 -3.74
C HIS A 35 -3.96 4.53 -3.36
N ALA A 36 -4.02 5.54 -4.23
CA ALA A 36 -3.40 6.84 -3.98
C ALA A 36 -4.08 7.61 -2.82
N GLU A 37 -5.39 7.47 -2.66
CA GLU A 37 -6.11 8.09 -1.55
C GLU A 37 -5.76 7.42 -0.22
N ALA A 38 -5.75 6.09 -0.19
CA ALA A 38 -5.34 5.34 0.98
C ALA A 38 -3.91 5.68 1.42
N LEU A 39 -2.97 5.84 0.48
CA LEU A 39 -1.60 6.30 0.80
C LEU A 39 -1.58 7.69 1.44
N ARG A 40 -2.40 8.64 0.95
CA ARG A 40 -2.51 9.97 1.56
C ARG A 40 -3.05 9.89 2.99
N THR A 41 -4.14 9.14 3.20
CA THR A 41 -4.72 8.94 4.53
C THR A 41 -3.72 8.30 5.50
N LEU A 42 -2.93 7.32 5.03
CA LEU A 42 -1.88 6.70 5.84
C LEU A 42 -0.75 7.69 6.19
N ALA A 43 -0.34 8.54 5.25
CA ALA A 43 0.68 9.56 5.50
C ALA A 43 0.20 10.60 6.54
N GLU A 44 -1.06 11.03 6.46
CA GLU A 44 -1.68 11.92 7.43
C GLU A 44 -1.76 11.28 8.82
N ALA A 45 -2.19 10.02 8.90
CA ALA A 45 -2.35 9.30 10.17
C ALA A 45 -1.01 8.99 10.87
N ARG A 46 0.07 8.79 10.11
CA ARG A 46 1.40 8.48 10.66
C ARG A 46 2.14 9.70 11.22
N GLY A 47 1.74 10.92 10.83
CA GLY A 47 2.44 12.15 11.21
C GLY A 47 3.89 12.21 10.70
N PRO A 48 4.59 13.34 10.87
CA PRO A 48 6.01 13.43 10.52
C PRO A 48 6.83 12.50 11.43
N ARG A 49 7.59 11.57 10.84
CA ARG A 49 8.58 10.77 11.58
C ARG A 49 9.77 11.69 11.92
N THR A 50 9.84 12.13 13.18
CA THR A 50 11.00 12.83 13.78
C THR A 50 12.14 11.88 14.05
#